data_AF-A0A847YE35-F1
#
_entry.id   AF-A0A847YE35-F1
#
_cell.length_a   1.000
_cell.length_b   1.000
_cell.length_c   1.000
_cell.angle_alpha   90.00
_cell.angle_beta   90.00
_cell.angle_gamma   90.00
#
_symmetry.space_group_name_H-M   'P 1'
#
loop_
_entity.id
_entity.type
_entity.pdbx_description
1 polymer ?
#
loop_
_entity_poly.entity_id
_entity_poly.type
_entity_poly.pdbx_seq_one_letter_code
_entity_poly.pdbx_strand_id
1 'polypeptide(L)' 'CRPDTAEAFSEKACLQGGLGHFEAVYLMPLALAHAGRLAKFGA' A
#
# COMPACT_ATOMS: atom_id res chain seq x y z
N CYS A 1 -7.63 -9.64 4.94
CA CYS A 1 -6.63 -9.66 3.85
C CYS A 1 -7.30 -10.22 2.60
N ARG A 2 -7.62 -9.39 1.62
CA ARG A 2 -8.04 -9.87 0.29
C ARG A 2 -6.77 -9.94 -0.56
N PRO A 3 -6.34 -11.12 -1.01
CA PRO A 3 -5.21 -11.21 -1.92
C PRO A 3 -5.60 -10.56 -3.25
N ASP A 4 -4.69 -9.76 -3.79
CA ASP A 4 -4.84 -9.23 -5.13
C ASP A 4 -4.77 -10.36 -6.15
N THR A 5 -5.48 -10.21 -7.27
CA THR A 5 -5.45 -11.17 -8.39
C THR A 5 -4.17 -11.03 -9.24
N ALA A 6 -3.24 -10.17 -8.84
CA ALA A 6 -1.98 -9.94 -9.55
C ALA A 6 -1.00 -11.09 -9.26
N GLU A 7 -0.72 -11.92 -10.26
CA GLU A 7 0.18 -13.08 -10.13
C GLU A 7 1.66 -12.74 -10.45
N ALA A 8 1.94 -11.53 -10.93
CA ALA A 8 3.27 -11.09 -11.33
C ALA A 8 3.51 -9.61 -11.00
N PHE A 9 4.78 -9.23 -10.80
CA PHE A 9 5.19 -7.84 -10.64
C PHE A 9 5.49 -7.22 -12.02
N SER A 10 4.52 -6.50 -12.57
CA SER A 10 4.63 -5.75 -13.83
C SER A 10 3.73 -4.51 -13.78
N GLU A 11 3.97 -3.52 -14.61
CA GLU A 11 3.18 -2.27 -14.63
C GLU A 11 1.69 -2.55 -14.84
N LYS A 12 1.35 -3.47 -15.75
CA LYS A 12 -0.04 -3.86 -16.03
C LYS A 12 -0.70 -4.55 -14.83
N ALA A 13 0.05 -5.37 -14.11
CA ALA A 13 -0.45 -6.04 -12.91
C ALA A 13 -0.60 -5.07 -11.73
N CYS A 14 0.31 -4.11 -11.58
CA CYS A 14 0.23 -3.06 -10.55
C CYS A 14 -1.01 -2.16 -10.73
N LEU A 15 -1.48 -1.94 -11.97
CA LEU A 15 -2.73 -1.20 -12.23
C LEU A 15 -3.98 -1.93 -11.72
N GLN A 16 -3.92 -3.26 -11.61
CA GLN A 16 -5.04 -4.10 -11.16
C GLN A 16 -4.94 -4.47 -9.67
N GLY A 17 -3.85 -4.07 -8.99
CA GLY A 17 -3.66 -4.30 -7.57
C GLY A 17 -4.60 -3.44 -6.71
N GLY A 18 -5.04 -3.98 -5.57
CA GLY A 18 -6.02 -3.38 -4.67
C GLY A 18 -5.54 -2.13 -3.95
N LEU A 19 -4.26 -1.80 -4.05
CA LEU A 19 -3.70 -0.53 -3.57
C LEU A 19 -3.99 0.64 -4.52
N GLY A 20 -4.22 0.36 -5.81
CA GLY A 20 -4.51 1.38 -6.83
C GLY A 20 -3.37 2.39 -7.04
N HIS A 21 -3.71 3.52 -7.65
CA HIS A 21 -2.78 4.64 -7.85
C HIS A 21 -2.88 5.63 -6.68
N PHE A 22 -1.76 5.91 -6.04
CA PHE A 22 -1.67 6.85 -4.92
C PHE A 22 -0.33 7.59 -4.96
N GLU A 23 -0.28 8.73 -4.27
CA GLU A 23 0.91 9.57 -4.24
C GLU A 23 2.03 8.88 -3.44
N ALA A 24 3.25 8.89 -3.99
CA ALA A 24 4.40 8.22 -3.40
C ALA A 24 4.72 8.69 -1.96
N VAL A 25 4.30 9.91 -1.59
CA VAL A 25 4.43 10.45 -0.23
C VAL A 25 3.71 9.58 0.81
N TYR A 26 2.64 8.89 0.44
CA TYR A 26 1.90 8.02 1.37
C TYR A 26 2.49 6.61 1.50
N LEU A 27 3.51 6.25 0.70
CA LEU A 27 4.11 4.91 0.75
C LEU A 27 4.68 4.61 2.14
N MET A 28 5.47 5.53 2.69
CA MET A 28 6.09 5.38 4.00
C MET A 28 5.06 5.27 5.15
N PRO A 29 4.06 6.15 5.27
CA PRO A 29 3.04 6.01 6.32
C PRO A 29 2.18 4.75 6.14
N LEU A 30 1.87 4.30 4.92
CA LEU A 30 1.16 3.04 4.69
C LEU A 30 1.98 1.83 5.14
N ALA A 31 3.28 1.80 4.82
CA ALA A 31 4.20 0.75 5.26
C ALA A 31 4.32 0.69 6.79
N LEU A 32 4.40 1.87 7.44
CA LEU A 32 4.45 1.96 8.90
C LEU A 32 3.14 1.55 9.56
N ALA A 33 1.99 1.89 8.96
CA ALA A 33 0.67 1.44 9.43
C ALA A 33 0.56 -0.08 9.40
N HIS A 34 1.00 -0.70 8.30
CA HIS A 34 1.04 -2.15 8.18
C HIS A 34 1.97 -2.80 9.21
N ALA A 35 3.11 -2.18 9.50
CA ALA A 35 4.06 -2.63 10.52
C ALA A 35 3.61 -2.35 11.97
N GLY A 36 2.44 -1.72 12.19
CA GLY A 36 2.00 -1.30 13.52
C GLY A 36 2.85 -0.19 14.14
N ARG A 37 3.64 0.52 13.31
CA ARG A 37 4.57 1.59 13.71
C ARG A 37 4.04 2.99 13.40
N LEU A 38 2.76 3.11 13.04
CA LEU A 38 2.13 4.40 12.83
C LEU A 38 1.69 4.98 14.19
N ALA A 39 2.25 6.12 14.56
CA ALA A 39 1.84 6.86 15.76
C ALA A 39 0.57 7.68 15.47
N LYS A 40 -0.29 7.83 16.49
CA LYS A 40 -1.44 8.73 16.44
C LYS A 40 -0.96 10.18 16.35
N PHE A 41 -1.57 10.97 15.48
CA PHE A 41 -1.33 12.42 15.45
C PHE A 41 -1.99 13.07 16.67
N GLY A 42 -1.20 13.78 17.50
CA GLY A 42 -1.67 14.51 18.68
C GLY A 42 -1.77 13.70 19.98
N ALA A 43 -0.66 13.09 20.40
CA ALA A 43 -0.49 12.56 21.76
C ALA A 43 0.08 13.64 22.70
#